data_AF-A0A1W9PZW6-F1
#
_entry.id   AF-A0A1W9PZW6-F1
#
_cell.length_a   1.000
_cell.length_b   1.000
_cell.length_c   1.000
_cell.angle_alpha   90.00
_cell.angle_beta   90.00
_cell.angle_gamma   90.00
#
_symmetry.space_group_name_H-M   'P 1'
#
loop_
_entity.id
_entity.type
_entity.pdbx_description
1 polymer ?
#
loop_
_entity_poly.entity_id
_entity_poly.type
_entity_poly.pdbx_seq_one_letter_code
_entity_poly.pdbx_strand_id
1 'polypeptide(L)'
;MSLTDIYAKYHQQVKFIPIYIREAHPVDGWWFGKGFTKWLMKRYSPKVAMDVYDPQTMDERRQVAGACEASLSYGVRTYVDEMSDPANKAYAAWPTRLYLIDLDGIVVYAAGLGPYDFHPQKLEKAIEVYLNGK
;
A
#
# COMPACT_ATOMS: atom_id res chain seq x y z
N MET A 1 11.32 3.49 -11.83
CA MET A 1 10.11 2.89 -12.42
C MET A 1 9.01 2.90 -11.38
N SER A 2 7.81 3.34 -11.74
CA SER A 2 6.64 3.41 -10.86
C SER A 2 5.83 2.11 -10.88
N LEU A 3 4.89 1.93 -9.94
CA LEU A 3 3.94 0.82 -10.01
C LEU A 3 3.06 0.86 -11.26
N THR A 4 2.73 2.05 -11.74
CA THR A 4 1.98 2.25 -13.00
C THR A 4 2.76 1.73 -14.20
N ASP A 5 4.07 1.99 -14.25
CA ASP A 5 4.94 1.48 -15.32
C ASP A 5 5.03 -0.06 -15.30
N ILE A 6 5.14 -0.65 -14.10
CA ILE A 6 5.17 -2.10 -13.92
C ILE A 6 3.84 -2.72 -14.35
N TYR A 7 2.71 -2.12 -13.97
CA TYR A 7 1.39 -2.55 -14.42
C TYR A 7 1.29 -2.51 -15.95
N ALA A 8 1.64 -1.38 -16.58
CA ALA A 8 1.61 -1.24 -18.03
C ALA A 8 2.43 -2.34 -18.73
N LYS A 9 3.61 -2.69 -18.18
CA LYS A 9 4.52 -3.71 -18.75
C LYS A 9 4.02 -5.15 -18.54
N TYR A 10 3.42 -5.48 -17.39
CA TYR A 10 3.17 -6.87 -17.00
C TYR A 10 1.71 -7.28 -16.79
N HIS A 11 0.73 -6.38 -16.87
CA HIS A 11 -0.68 -6.68 -16.54
C HIS A 11 -1.31 -7.85 -17.31
N GLN A 12 -0.78 -8.22 -18.48
CA GLN A 12 -1.25 -9.37 -19.26
C GLN A 12 -0.75 -10.72 -18.71
N GLN A 13 0.35 -10.72 -17.95
CA GLN A 13 1.02 -11.91 -17.44
C GLN A 13 0.91 -12.03 -15.91
N VAL A 14 0.77 -10.90 -15.23
CA VAL A 14 0.71 -10.79 -13.76
C VAL A 14 -0.55 -10.04 -13.36
N LYS A 15 -1.27 -10.57 -12.38
CA LYS A 15 -2.43 -9.89 -11.77
C LYS A 15 -1.97 -8.94 -10.67
N PHE A 16 -2.44 -7.70 -10.72
CA PHE A 16 -2.15 -6.69 -9.70
C PHE A 16 -3.38 -6.51 -8.80
N ILE A 17 -3.16 -6.62 -7.49
CA ILE A 17 -4.22 -6.54 -6.48
C ILE A 17 -3.78 -5.54 -5.40
N PRO A 18 -3.95 -4.22 -5.64
CA PRO A 18 -3.75 -3.24 -4.60
C PRO A 18 -4.83 -3.41 -3.52
N ILE A 19 -4.40 -3.50 -2.28
CA ILE A 19 -5.29 -3.61 -1.11
C ILE A 19 -4.99 -2.41 -0.21
N TYR A 20 -5.99 -1.57 -0.04
CA TYR A 20 -5.96 -0.49 0.93
C TYR A 20 -6.19 -1.07 2.33
N ILE A 21 -5.19 -0.89 3.19
CA ILE A 21 -5.18 -1.35 4.59
C ILE A 21 -5.36 -0.16 5.54
N ARG A 22 -5.45 -0.45 6.85
CA ARG A 22 -5.57 0.57 7.90
C ARG A 22 -4.51 1.67 7.77
N GLU A 23 -4.95 2.90 8.02
CA GLU A 23 -4.12 4.10 7.93
C GLU A 23 -2.87 4.02 8.83
N ALA A 24 -1.73 4.44 8.27
CA ALA A 24 -0.47 4.51 9.01
C ALA A 24 -0.37 5.76 9.89
N HIS A 25 -1.13 6.81 9.55
CA HIS A 25 -1.09 8.11 10.24
C HIS A 25 -2.49 8.67 10.55
N PRO A 26 -3.35 7.94 11.27
CA PRO A 26 -4.64 8.48 11.66
C PRO A 26 -4.50 9.65 12.66
N VAL A 27 -5.27 10.72 12.44
CA VAL A 27 -5.27 11.96 13.24
C VAL A 27 -5.52 11.70 14.74
N ASP A 28 -6.25 10.63 15.04
CA ASP A 28 -6.72 10.18 16.35
C ASP A 28 -5.82 9.13 17.03
N GLY A 29 -4.78 8.61 16.36
CA GLY A 29 -3.99 7.48 16.84
C GLY A 29 -2.52 7.74 17.19
N TRP A 30 -1.97 8.94 16.98
CA TRP A 30 -0.53 9.16 17.13
C TRP A 30 -0.13 9.84 18.46
N TRP A 31 0.72 9.17 19.26
CA TRP A 31 1.34 9.74 20.47
C TRP A 31 2.26 10.95 20.19
N PHE A 32 2.62 11.17 18.92
CA PHE A 32 3.32 12.36 18.42
C PHE A 32 2.38 13.51 17.99
N GLY A 33 1.06 13.35 18.15
CA GLY A 33 0.02 14.27 17.64
C GLY A 33 -0.19 15.58 18.41
N LYS A 34 0.61 15.90 19.44
CA LYS A 34 0.46 17.16 20.20
C LYS A 34 1.67 18.09 20.04
N GLY A 35 1.39 19.35 19.67
CA GLY A 35 2.36 20.44 19.71
C GLY A 35 3.32 20.54 18.51
N PHE A 36 4.59 20.84 18.80
CA PHE A 36 5.65 21.20 17.84
C PHE A 36 5.88 20.12 16.76
N THR A 37 5.72 18.84 17.09
CA THR A 37 5.90 17.72 16.16
C THR A 37 4.85 17.70 15.05
N LYS A 38 3.59 18.08 15.34
CA LYS A 38 2.53 18.25 14.32
C LYS A 38 2.87 19.38 13.34
N TRP A 39 3.48 20.47 13.84
CA TRP A 39 3.90 21.59 13.01
C TRP A 39 5.06 21.22 12.07
N LEU A 40 6.06 20.48 12.56
CA LEU A 40 7.15 19.96 11.74
C LEU A 40 6.65 18.98 10.67
N MET A 41 5.82 18.00 11.05
CA MET A 41 5.24 17.04 10.09
C MET A 41 4.41 17.74 9.01
N LYS A 42 3.61 18.75 9.37
CA LYS A 42 2.83 19.57 8.40
C LYS A 42 3.72 20.41 7.46
N ARG A 43 4.94 20.76 7.87
CA ARG A 43 5.89 21.55 7.08
C ARG A 43 6.65 20.69 6.07
N TYR A 44 6.93 19.42 6.40
CA TYR A 44 7.85 18.57 5.65
C TYR A 44 7.19 17.35 4.97
N SER A 45 5.96 16.98 5.32
CA SER A 45 5.22 15.89 4.67
C SER A 45 4.22 16.42 3.64
N PRO A 46 3.97 15.69 2.54
CA PRO A 46 2.93 16.04 1.58
C PRO A 46 1.55 16.05 2.26
N LYS A 47 0.74 17.10 1.98
CA LYS A 47 -0.57 17.38 2.62
C LYS A 47 -1.53 16.19 2.68
N VAL A 48 -1.40 15.22 1.78
CA VAL A 48 -2.31 14.09 1.62
C VAL A 48 -2.22 13.08 2.78
N ALA A 49 -1.12 13.07 3.54
CA ALA A 49 -0.84 12.03 4.54
C ALA A 49 -1.28 12.35 5.99
N MET A 50 -1.95 13.48 6.25
CA MET A 50 -2.05 14.02 7.62
C MET A 50 -3.46 14.32 8.15
N ASP A 51 -4.49 14.27 7.31
CA ASP A 51 -5.84 14.76 7.66
C ASP A 51 -6.92 13.66 7.60
N VAL A 52 -6.51 12.38 7.58
CA VAL A 52 -7.44 11.25 7.57
C VAL A 52 -7.54 10.65 8.98
N TYR A 53 -8.75 10.59 9.53
CA TYR A 53 -9.02 9.85 10.77
C TYR A 53 -8.99 8.34 10.50
N ASP A 54 -8.67 7.53 11.51
CA ASP A 54 -8.77 6.08 11.37
C ASP A 54 -10.23 5.71 11.08
N PRO A 55 -10.54 5.11 9.92
CA PRO A 55 -11.92 4.73 9.62
C PRO A 55 -12.46 3.78 10.70
N GLN A 56 -13.66 4.05 11.20
CA GLN A 56 -14.36 3.23 12.18
C GLN A 56 -15.42 2.33 11.53
N THR A 57 -15.78 2.63 10.28
CA THR A 57 -16.72 1.83 9.49
C THR A 57 -16.15 1.46 8.11
N MET A 58 -16.72 0.42 7.49
CA MET A 58 -16.32 0.04 6.13
C MET A 58 -16.60 1.14 5.10
N ASP A 59 -17.66 1.93 5.29
CA ASP A 59 -18.00 2.99 4.34
C ASP A 59 -17.02 4.16 4.43
N GLU A 60 -16.60 4.54 5.63
CA GLU A 60 -15.49 5.49 5.82
C GLU A 60 -14.20 4.96 5.19
N ARG A 61 -13.86 3.68 5.44
CA ARG A 61 -12.62 3.09 4.91
C ARG A 61 -12.63 3.07 3.38
N ARG A 62 -13.77 2.77 2.77
CA ARG A 62 -13.96 2.81 1.30
C ARG A 62 -13.84 4.23 0.75
N GLN A 63 -14.37 5.24 1.44
CA GLN A 63 -14.25 6.64 1.01
C GLN A 63 -12.78 7.07 0.97
N VAL A 64 -12.01 6.75 2.02
CA VAL A 64 -10.58 7.09 2.04
C VAL A 64 -9.81 6.29 0.99
N ALA A 65 -10.09 4.99 0.86
CA ALA A 65 -9.48 4.16 -0.18
C ALA A 65 -9.73 4.72 -1.59
N GLY A 66 -10.96 5.19 -1.88
CA GLY A 66 -11.30 5.82 -3.16
C GLY A 66 -10.55 7.14 -3.40
N ALA A 67 -10.38 7.97 -2.37
CA ALA A 67 -9.57 9.19 -2.47
C ALA A 67 -8.08 8.89 -2.72
N CYS A 68 -7.57 7.83 -2.08
CA CYS A 68 -6.22 7.32 -2.26
C CYS A 68 -6.00 6.77 -3.69
N GLU A 69 -6.92 5.94 -4.18
CA GLU A 69 -6.92 5.40 -5.55
C GLU A 69 -6.92 6.51 -6.60
N ALA A 70 -7.80 7.51 -6.46
CA ALA A 70 -7.86 8.65 -7.36
C ALA A 70 -6.55 9.46 -7.36
N SER A 71 -5.97 9.69 -6.18
CA SER A 71 -4.72 10.44 -6.03
C SER A 71 -3.52 9.72 -6.63
N LEU A 72 -3.48 8.39 -6.54
CA LEU A 72 -2.35 7.59 -6.99
C LEU A 72 -2.48 7.14 -8.45
N SER A 73 -3.70 7.15 -9.00
CA SER A 73 -3.99 6.95 -10.43
C SER A 73 -3.33 5.70 -11.02
N TYR A 74 -3.37 4.59 -10.28
CA TYR A 74 -2.72 3.34 -10.69
C TYR A 74 -3.37 2.67 -11.91
N GLY A 75 -4.62 3.02 -12.24
CA GLY A 75 -5.39 2.34 -13.30
C GLY A 75 -5.79 0.91 -12.96
N VAL A 76 -5.60 0.48 -11.70
CA VAL A 76 -5.92 -0.85 -11.18
C VAL A 76 -6.96 -0.70 -10.08
N ARG A 77 -8.00 -1.54 -10.12
CA ARG A 77 -9.03 -1.58 -9.08
C ARG A 77 -8.40 -1.85 -7.72
N THR A 78 -8.65 -0.96 -6.77
CA THR A 78 -8.23 -1.09 -5.38
C THR A 78 -9.26 -1.84 -4.55
N TYR A 79 -8.81 -2.87 -3.84
CA TYR A 79 -9.59 -3.58 -2.83
C TYR A 79 -9.39 -2.92 -1.47
N VAL A 80 -10.31 -3.14 -0.55
CA VAL A 80 -10.26 -2.56 0.81
C VAL A 80 -10.25 -3.69 1.81
N ASP A 81 -9.26 -3.70 2.71
CA ASP A 81 -9.19 -4.69 3.79
C ASP A 81 -10.36 -4.48 4.77
N GLU A 82 -10.90 -5.59 5.27
CA GLU A 82 -12.01 -5.57 6.22
C GLU A 82 -11.60 -4.88 7.52
N MET A 83 -12.57 -4.34 8.28
CA MET A 83 -12.28 -3.61 9.54
C MET A 83 -11.48 -4.41 10.58
N SER A 84 -11.55 -5.74 10.52
CA SER A 84 -10.76 -6.63 11.39
C SER A 84 -9.30 -6.79 10.96
N ASP A 85 -8.88 -6.12 9.89
CA ASP A 85 -7.55 -6.09 9.29
C ASP A 85 -6.96 -7.49 8.96
N PRO A 86 -7.72 -8.44 8.37
CA PRO A 86 -7.25 -9.80 8.13
C PRO A 86 -6.09 -9.85 7.12
N ALA A 87 -6.16 -9.10 6.02
CA ALA A 87 -5.08 -9.10 5.03
C ALA A 87 -3.81 -8.45 5.61
N ASN A 88 -3.98 -7.31 6.28
CA ASN A 88 -2.86 -6.64 6.95
C ASN A 88 -2.15 -7.54 7.97
N LYS A 89 -2.91 -8.27 8.79
CA LYS A 89 -2.36 -9.22 9.77
C LYS A 89 -1.66 -10.40 9.11
N ALA A 90 -2.28 -11.02 8.11
CA ALA A 90 -1.72 -12.18 7.43
C ALA A 90 -0.41 -11.86 6.69
N TYR A 91 -0.30 -10.65 6.14
CA TYR A 91 0.84 -10.22 5.33
C TYR A 91 1.78 -9.26 6.06
N ALA A 92 1.57 -8.97 7.35
CA ALA A 92 2.33 -7.96 8.10
C ALA A 92 2.58 -6.71 7.24
N ALA A 93 1.52 -6.18 6.64
CA ALA A 93 1.59 -5.26 5.52
C ALA A 93 1.72 -3.80 5.95
N TRP A 94 1.40 -3.49 7.20
CA TRP A 94 1.50 -2.14 7.75
C TRP A 94 2.96 -1.67 7.84
N PRO A 95 3.28 -0.42 7.45
CA PRO A 95 2.38 0.62 6.91
C PRO A 95 2.11 0.48 5.40
N THR A 96 3.00 -0.20 4.67
CA THR A 96 2.83 -0.56 3.26
C THR A 96 3.77 -1.72 2.92
N ARG A 97 3.39 -2.59 1.99
CA ARG A 97 4.22 -3.74 1.60
C ARG A 97 3.92 -4.24 0.20
N LEU A 98 4.95 -4.77 -0.47
CA LEU A 98 4.85 -5.40 -1.78
C LEU A 98 5.10 -6.91 -1.66
N TYR A 99 4.30 -7.68 -2.39
CA TYR A 99 4.40 -9.12 -2.48
C TYR A 99 4.28 -9.58 -3.93
N LEU A 100 4.92 -10.69 -4.26
CA LEU A 100 4.62 -11.51 -5.44
C LEU A 100 4.28 -12.91 -4.97
N ILE A 101 3.12 -13.39 -5.40
CA ILE A 101 2.58 -14.71 -5.07
C ILE A 101 2.48 -15.49 -6.37
N ASP A 102 2.98 -16.71 -6.38
CA ASP A 102 2.91 -17.58 -7.55
C ASP A 102 1.52 -18.26 -7.71
N LEU A 103 1.38 -19.08 -8.75
CA LEU A 103 0.13 -19.77 -9.05
C LEU A 103 -0.24 -20.86 -8.04
N ASP A 104 0.72 -21.34 -7.25
CA ASP A 104 0.52 -22.35 -6.20
C ASP A 104 0.25 -21.69 -4.83
N GLY A 105 0.17 -20.36 -4.79
CA GLY A 105 -0.09 -19.58 -3.57
C GLY A 105 1.17 -19.35 -2.72
N ILE A 106 2.37 -19.58 -3.26
CA ILE A 106 3.63 -19.39 -2.55
C ILE A 106 4.12 -17.96 -2.74
N VAL A 107 4.55 -17.33 -1.65
CA VAL A 107 5.19 -16.02 -1.68
C VAL A 107 6.61 -16.17 -2.24
N VAL A 108 6.80 -15.75 -3.49
CA VAL A 108 8.10 -15.80 -4.19
C VAL A 108 8.87 -14.48 -4.07
N TYR A 109 8.21 -13.40 -3.64
CA TYR A 109 8.86 -12.17 -3.22
C TYR A 109 8.04 -11.48 -2.12
N ALA A 110 8.72 -11.02 -1.08
CA ALA A 110 8.18 -10.18 -0.03
C ALA A 110 9.15 -9.03 0.19
N ALA A 111 8.66 -7.80 0.05
CA ALA A 111 9.44 -6.63 0.43
C ALA A 111 9.74 -6.65 1.94
N GLY A 112 10.84 -6.01 2.34
CA GLY A 112 11.16 -5.71 3.72
C GLY A 112 10.17 -4.73 4.36
N LEU A 113 10.56 -4.14 5.49
CA LEU A 113 9.70 -3.24 6.25
C LEU A 113 9.41 -1.96 5.47
N GLY A 114 8.13 -1.68 5.24
CA GLY A 114 7.68 -0.39 4.71
C GLY A 114 7.80 0.74 5.76
N PRO A 115 7.95 2.01 5.34
CA PRO A 115 8.08 2.47 3.95
C PRO A 115 9.48 2.27 3.37
N TYR A 116 10.47 1.88 4.18
CA TYR A 116 11.89 1.86 3.81
C TYR A 116 12.25 0.88 2.69
N ASP A 117 11.54 -0.24 2.56
CA ASP A 117 11.78 -1.21 1.48
C ASP A 117 10.67 -1.25 0.42
N PHE A 118 9.87 -0.18 0.32
CA PHE A 118 8.91 -0.04 -0.76
C PHE A 118 9.63 0.40 -2.06
N HIS A 119 10.23 -0.58 -2.75
CA HIS A 119 10.98 -0.36 -3.99
C HIS A 119 10.30 -1.06 -5.17
N PRO A 120 9.52 -0.35 -6.00
CA PRO A 120 8.88 -0.94 -7.18
C PRO A 120 9.85 -1.69 -8.10
N GLN A 121 11.08 -1.21 -8.23
CA GLN A 121 12.13 -1.84 -9.05
C GLN A 121 12.52 -3.25 -8.54
N LYS A 122 12.47 -3.48 -7.22
CA LYS A 122 12.74 -4.82 -6.65
C LYS A 122 11.60 -5.78 -6.98
N LEU A 123 10.36 -5.29 -6.95
CA LEU A 123 9.18 -6.06 -7.38
C LEU A 123 9.25 -6.39 -8.87
N GLU A 124 9.59 -5.42 -9.72
CA GLU A 124 9.81 -5.66 -11.16
C GLU A 124 10.85 -6.76 -11.37
N LYS A 125 12.00 -6.68 -10.67
CA LYS A 125 13.05 -7.69 -10.82
C LYS A 125 12.56 -9.07 -10.41
N ALA A 126 11.77 -9.18 -9.35
CA ALA A 126 11.17 -10.44 -8.93
C ALA A 126 10.20 -10.99 -9.99
N ILE A 127 9.38 -10.14 -10.62
CA ILE A 127 8.51 -10.53 -11.73
C ILE A 127 9.33 -11.06 -12.91
N GLU A 128 10.39 -10.36 -13.32
CA GLU A 128 11.25 -10.80 -14.43
C GLU A 128 11.90 -12.15 -14.16
N VAL A 129 12.44 -12.35 -12.95
CA VAL A 129 13.05 -13.62 -12.55
C VAL A 129 12.01 -14.74 -12.57
N TYR A 130 10.81 -14.50 -12.04
CA TYR A 130 9.74 -15.49 -12.01
C TYR A 130 9.25 -15.88 -13.41
N LEU A 131 9.06 -14.91 -14.31
CA LEU A 131 8.57 -15.15 -15.66
C LEU A 131 9.62 -15.80 -16.58
N ASN A 132 10.91 -15.49 -16.39
CA ASN A 132 12.00 -16.08 -17.19
C ASN A 132 12.48 -17.44 -16.67
N GLY A 133 12.15 -17.79 -15.42
CA GLY A 133 12.51 -19.07 -14.80
C GLY A 133 11.48 -20.18 -15.03
N LYS A 134 10.41 -19.89 -15.77
CA LYS A 134 9.42 -20.84 -16.27
C LYS A 134 9.61 -21.04 -17.77
#